data_AF-A0A1A8BUU6-F1
#
_entry.id   AF-A0A1A8BUU6-F1
#
_cell.length_a   1.000
_cell.length_b   1.000
_cell.length_c   1.000
_cell.angle_alpha   90.00
_cell.angle_beta   90.00
_cell.angle_gamma   90.00
#
_symmetry.space_group_name_H-M   'P 1'
#
loop_
_entity.id
_entity.type
_entity.pdbx_description
1 polymer ?
#
loop_
_entity_poly.entity_id
_entity_poly.type
_entity_poly.pdbx_seq_one_letter_code
_entity_poly.pdbx_strand_id
1 'polypeptide(L)'
;LRVMMRGFFSFAALVMVALGKEVFNGHQVLRIVAKDGAQLSLIKHLEDRTDFELDFWRRATYVSSPVDVRVPSHSLHFVKSYLEKLDIHYSIMIEDLQVLLNKEQEEIHSAARAAQLKDTDSFDYSNYHTLTEIYTFHDMLVAENPNLVSKI
;
A
#
# COMPACT_ATOMS: atom_id res chain seq x y z
N LEU A 1 -0.23 30.51 24.60
CA LEU A 1 0.17 29.87 23.32
C LEU A 1 0.30 28.33 23.35
N ARG A 2 0.38 27.65 24.50
CA ARG A 2 0.67 26.19 24.55
C ARG A 2 -0.55 25.25 24.43
N VAL A 3 -1.77 25.77 24.63
CA VAL A 3 -3.03 25.01 24.54
C VAL A 3 -3.60 25.01 23.12
N MET A 4 -3.38 26.10 22.37
CA MET A 4 -3.93 26.31 21.02
C MET A 4 -3.31 25.40 19.95
N MET A 5 -2.08 24.93 20.17
CA MET A 5 -1.40 23.98 19.28
C MET A 5 -1.92 22.54 19.45
N ARG A 6 -2.27 22.13 20.67
CA ARG A 6 -2.75 20.76 20.96
C ARG A 6 -4.14 20.52 20.38
N GLY A 7 -5.02 21.52 20.41
CA GLY A 7 -6.34 21.45 19.77
C GLY A 7 -6.27 21.35 18.25
N PHE A 8 -5.29 22.02 17.63
CA PHE A 8 -5.10 22.00 16.17
C PHE A 8 -4.65 20.62 15.67
N PHE A 9 -3.70 19.98 16.35
CA PHE A 9 -3.28 18.60 16.02
C PHE A 9 -4.41 17.59 16.20
N SER A 10 -5.21 17.70 17.26
CA SER A 10 -6.36 16.82 17.49
C SER A 10 -7.46 17.01 16.44
N PHE A 11 -7.71 18.24 16.00
CA PHE A 11 -8.71 18.54 14.98
C PHE A 11 -8.26 18.07 13.58
N ALA A 12 -6.99 18.27 13.23
CA ALA A 12 -6.43 17.76 11.98
C ALA A 12 -6.48 16.22 11.91
N ALA A 13 -6.20 15.54 13.01
CA ALA A 13 -6.34 14.08 13.11
C ALA A 13 -7.80 13.63 12.91
N LEU A 14 -8.78 14.35 13.47
CA LEU A 14 -10.20 14.04 13.33
C LEU A 14 -10.71 14.22 11.88
N VAL A 15 -10.26 15.28 11.20
CA VAL A 15 -10.61 15.54 9.79
C VAL A 15 -10.03 14.48 8.84
N MET A 16 -8.81 14.00 9.10
CA MET A 16 -8.20 12.91 8.34
C MET A 16 -9.00 11.61 8.45
N VAL A 17 -9.48 11.26 9.65
CA VAL A 17 -10.34 10.09 9.88
C VAL A 17 -11.68 10.23 9.13
N ALA A 18 -12.28 11.42 9.12
CA ALA A 18 -13.55 11.66 8.43
C ALA A 18 -13.46 11.58 6.89
N LEU A 19 -12.27 11.74 6.31
CA LEU A 19 -12.02 11.63 4.87
C LEU A 19 -11.72 10.20 4.38
N GLY A 20 -11.70 9.21 5.29
CA GLY A 20 -11.46 7.81 4.94
C GLY A 20 -10.07 7.53 4.34
N LYS A 21 -9.12 8.45 4.50
CA LYS A 21 -7.73 8.22 4.10
C LYS A 21 -7.02 7.43 5.19
N GLU A 22 -6.74 6.17 4.92
CA GLU A 22 -5.84 5.39 5.77
C GLU A 22 -4.42 5.97 5.69
N VAL A 23 -3.76 5.99 6.85
CA VAL A 23 -2.40 6.50 7.00
C VAL A 23 -1.53 5.35 7.48
N PHE A 24 -0.42 5.13 6.79
CA PHE A 24 0.49 4.00 6.99
C PHE A 24 1.84 4.44 7.58
N ASN A 25 1.85 5.57 8.31
CA ASN A 25 3.06 6.15 8.90
C ASN A 25 3.81 5.12 9.75
N GLY A 26 5.06 4.83 9.36
CA GLY A 26 5.92 3.88 10.06
C GLY A 26 5.48 2.42 9.93
N HIS A 27 4.54 2.11 9.04
CA HIS A 27 4.25 0.72 8.68
C HIS A 27 5.44 0.20 7.88
N GLN A 28 5.89 -1.01 8.21
CA GLN A 28 7.00 -1.65 7.50
C GLN A 28 6.48 -2.84 6.71
N VAL A 29 7.16 -3.17 5.61
CA VAL A 29 7.01 -4.48 4.98
C VAL A 29 8.21 -5.32 5.33
N LEU A 30 7.97 -6.43 6.02
CA LEU A 30 8.99 -7.39 6.40
C LEU A 30 8.98 -8.56 5.41
N ARG A 31 10.18 -9.02 5.01
CA ARG A 31 10.37 -10.29 4.33
C ARG A 31 10.86 -11.32 5.32
N ILE A 32 10.11 -12.41 5.44
CA ILE A 32 10.37 -13.51 6.36
C ILE A 32 10.68 -14.74 5.53
N VAL A 33 11.67 -15.54 5.97
CA VAL A 33 12.03 -16.80 5.29
C VAL A 33 12.08 -17.92 6.32
N ALA A 34 11.18 -18.90 6.20
CA ALA A 34 11.21 -20.09 7.03
C ALA A 34 12.41 -20.97 6.67
N LYS A 35 13.20 -21.38 7.67
CA LYS A 35 14.33 -22.31 7.48
C LYS A 35 13.91 -23.79 7.46
N ASP A 36 12.77 -24.11 8.06
CA ASP A 36 12.25 -25.48 8.19
C ASP A 36 10.71 -25.51 8.26
N GLY A 37 10.15 -26.72 8.33
CA GLY A 37 8.70 -26.94 8.39
C GLY A 37 8.04 -26.46 9.69
N ALA A 38 8.79 -26.41 10.79
CA ALA A 38 8.28 -25.90 12.06
C ALA A 38 8.09 -24.38 12.00
N GLN A 39 9.10 -23.66 11.49
CA GLN A 39 8.99 -22.22 11.24
C GLN A 39 7.91 -21.90 10.22
N LEU A 40 7.80 -22.68 9.14
CA LEU A 40 6.71 -22.50 8.16
C LEU A 40 5.34 -22.59 8.83
N SER A 41 5.16 -23.56 9.74
CA SER A 41 3.90 -23.73 10.46
C SER A 41 3.62 -22.54 11.39
N LEU A 42 4.64 -22.05 12.11
CA LEU A 42 4.52 -20.85 12.96
C LEU A 42 4.14 -19.60 12.17
N ILE A 43 4.72 -19.40 10.98
CA ILE A 43 4.34 -18.29 10.09
C ILE A 43 2.90 -18.44 9.61
N LYS A 44 2.45 -19.65 9.24
CA LYS A 44 1.05 -19.89 8.89
C LYS A 44 0.09 -19.57 10.05
N HIS A 45 0.46 -19.94 11.27
CA HIS A 45 -0.29 -19.54 12.46
C HIS A 45 -0.33 -18.03 12.67
N LEU A 46 0.74 -17.31 12.29
CA LEU A 46 0.76 -15.85 12.32
C LEU A 46 -0.18 -15.24 11.26
N GLU A 47 -0.39 -15.89 10.11
CA GLU A 47 -1.37 -15.46 9.10
C GLU A 47 -2.82 -15.48 9.60
N ASP A 48 -3.13 -16.38 10.53
CA ASP A 48 -4.47 -16.54 11.10
C ASP A 48 -4.75 -15.55 12.25
N ARG A 49 -3.74 -14.78 12.68
CA ARG A 49 -3.83 -13.83 13.80
C ARG A 49 -4.39 -12.49 13.33
N THR A 50 -5.57 -12.13 13.83
CA THR A 50 -6.23 -10.85 13.49
C THR A 50 -5.85 -9.71 14.44
N ASP A 51 -5.30 -10.01 15.62
CA ASP A 51 -4.96 -9.03 16.68
C ASP A 51 -3.81 -8.08 16.32
N PHE A 52 -3.00 -8.44 15.32
CA PHE A 52 -1.87 -7.63 14.85
C PHE A 52 -2.18 -6.84 13.58
N GLU A 53 -3.36 -7.03 12.98
CA GLU A 53 -3.80 -6.36 11.75
C GLU A 53 -2.78 -6.49 10.60
N LEU A 54 -2.19 -7.68 10.50
CA LEU A 54 -1.19 -7.99 9.48
C LEU A 54 -1.83 -8.14 8.10
N ASP A 55 -1.09 -7.68 7.10
CA ASP A 55 -1.51 -7.76 5.71
C ASP A 55 -0.41 -8.45 4.89
N PHE A 56 -0.68 -9.70 4.51
CA PHE A 56 0.27 -10.57 3.83
C PHE A 56 0.21 -10.36 2.32
N TRP A 57 1.19 -9.64 1.79
CA TRP A 57 1.36 -9.39 0.35
C TRP A 57 1.80 -10.65 -0.38
N ARG A 58 2.61 -11.48 0.29
CA ARG A 58 2.99 -12.81 -0.17
C ARG A 58 2.88 -13.80 0.98
N ARG A 59 1.99 -14.78 0.83
CA ARG A 59 1.71 -15.80 1.85
C ARG A 59 2.72 -16.95 1.86
N ALA A 60 2.75 -17.67 2.98
CA ALA A 60 3.60 -18.82 3.25
C ALA A 60 3.16 -20.07 2.47
N THR A 61 3.94 -20.45 1.46
CA THR A 61 3.65 -21.61 0.61
C THR A 61 4.46 -22.85 1.03
N TYR A 62 5.79 -22.76 1.01
CA TYR A 62 6.74 -23.83 1.34
C TYR A 62 7.99 -23.27 2.04
N VAL A 63 8.80 -24.15 2.63
CA VAL A 63 10.06 -23.79 3.32
C VAL A 63 10.98 -23.03 2.37
N SER A 64 11.67 -22.00 2.87
CA SER A 64 12.53 -21.12 2.08
C SER A 64 11.83 -20.25 1.02
N SER A 65 10.50 -20.34 0.84
CA SER A 65 9.77 -19.31 0.09
C SER A 65 9.70 -18.03 0.93
N PRO A 66 10.00 -16.85 0.38
CA PRO A 66 9.81 -15.61 1.09
C PRO A 66 8.32 -15.35 1.33
N VAL A 67 8.04 -14.75 2.47
CA VAL A 67 6.75 -14.26 2.93
C VAL A 67 6.90 -12.76 3.15
N ASP A 68 6.07 -11.97 2.48
CA ASP A 68 6.14 -10.52 2.53
C ASP A 68 4.88 -10.02 3.25
N VAL A 69 5.06 -9.30 4.37
CA VAL A 69 3.97 -8.89 5.24
C VAL A 69 4.11 -7.41 5.61
N ARG A 70 3.05 -6.64 5.38
CA ARG A 70 2.89 -5.30 5.92
C ARG A 70 2.50 -5.41 7.39
N VAL A 71 3.30 -4.77 8.24
CA VAL A 71 3.12 -4.73 9.69
C VAL A 71 2.78 -3.29 10.10
N PRO A 72 1.60 -3.07 10.71
CA PRO A 72 1.24 -1.78 11.30
C PRO A 72 2.27 -1.29 12.31
N SER A 73 2.46 0.04 12.38
CA SER A 73 3.46 0.65 13.27
C SER A 73 3.22 0.31 14.75
N HIS A 74 1.96 0.18 15.16
CA HIS A 74 1.57 -0.16 16.53
C HIS A 74 1.86 -1.63 16.90
N SER A 75 1.89 -2.55 15.93
CA SER A 75 2.16 -3.97 16.15
C SER A 75 3.61 -4.37 15.80
N LEU A 76 4.36 -3.47 15.14
CA LEU A 76 5.71 -3.71 14.64
C LEU A 76 6.68 -4.27 15.68
N HIS A 77 6.73 -3.67 16.88
CA HIS A 77 7.62 -4.13 17.93
C HIS A 77 7.27 -5.56 18.39
N PHE A 78 5.98 -5.86 18.57
CA PHE A 78 5.52 -7.18 19.01
C PHE A 78 5.81 -8.25 17.96
N VAL A 79 5.60 -7.95 16.67
CA VAL A 79 5.86 -8.87 15.57
C VAL A 79 7.34 -9.16 15.44
N LYS A 80 8.20 -8.13 15.46
CA LYS A 80 9.66 -8.32 15.43
C LYS A 80 10.16 -9.18 16.59
N SER A 81 9.71 -8.87 17.81
CA SER A 81 10.02 -9.68 19.00
C SER A 81 9.48 -11.11 18.93
N TYR A 82 8.31 -11.33 18.31
CA TYR A 82 7.75 -12.67 18.11
C TYR A 82 8.63 -13.49 17.16
N LEU A 83 9.05 -12.90 16.04
CA LEU A 83 9.94 -13.54 15.08
C LEU A 83 11.31 -13.86 15.69
N GLU A 84 11.91 -12.89 16.42
CA GLU A 84 13.21 -13.05 17.09
C GLU A 84 13.17 -14.16 18.16
N LYS A 85 12.12 -14.21 18.99
CA LYS A 85 11.96 -15.26 20.01
C LYS A 85 11.86 -16.67 19.42
N LEU A 86 11.36 -16.79 18.20
CA LEU A 86 11.20 -18.06 17.48
C LEU A 86 12.39 -18.35 16.54
N ASP A 87 13.44 -17.51 16.59
CA ASP A 87 14.61 -17.60 15.71
C ASP A 87 14.24 -17.57 14.21
N ILE A 88 13.13 -16.89 13.90
CA ILE A 88 12.66 -16.68 12.53
C ILE A 88 13.31 -15.40 12.00
N HIS A 89 14.18 -15.56 11.02
CA HIS A 89 14.88 -14.44 10.41
C HIS A 89 13.95 -13.63 9.51
N TYR A 90 14.11 -12.31 9.56
CA TYR A 90 13.42 -11.37 8.69
C TYR A 90 14.37 -10.26 8.21
N SER A 91 14.01 -9.63 7.11
CA SER A 91 14.60 -8.36 6.65
C SER A 91 13.51 -7.32 6.43
N ILE A 92 13.88 -6.04 6.51
CA ILE A 92 12.96 -4.94 6.21
C ILE A 92 13.05 -4.68 4.70
N MET A 93 11.95 -4.88 3.98
CA MET A 93 11.87 -4.56 2.55
C MET A 93 11.48 -3.10 2.31
N ILE A 94 10.54 -2.60 3.11
CA ILE A 94 10.04 -1.23 3.04
C ILE A 94 10.09 -0.67 4.47
N GLU A 95 10.88 0.38 4.65
CA GLU A 95 11.12 1.02 5.95
C GLU A 95 9.92 1.83 6.42
N ASP A 96 9.26 2.54 5.50
CA ASP A 96 8.04 3.30 5.77
C ASP A 96 7.14 3.30 4.52
N LEU A 97 6.01 2.60 4.60
CA LEU A 97 5.04 2.50 3.52
C LEU A 97 4.43 3.86 3.16
N GLN A 98 4.25 4.76 4.13
CA GLN A 98 3.66 6.07 3.85
C GLN A 98 4.56 6.92 2.95
N VAL A 99 5.89 6.78 3.07
CA VAL A 99 6.83 7.52 2.22
C VAL A 99 6.63 7.15 0.74
N LEU A 100 6.43 5.87 0.44
CA LEU A 100 6.16 5.42 -0.93
C LEU A 100 4.81 5.92 -1.44
N LEU A 101 3.76 5.84 -0.63
CA LEU A 101 2.43 6.32 -1.00
C LEU A 101 2.39 7.84 -1.21
N ASN A 102 3.12 8.60 -0.40
CA ASN A 102 3.24 10.05 -0.59
C ASN A 102 3.88 10.38 -1.93
N LYS A 103 4.96 9.66 -2.29
CA LYS A 103 5.65 9.83 -3.57
C LYS A 103 4.72 9.50 -4.74
N GLU A 104 4.02 8.37 -4.69
CA GLU A 104 3.03 7.99 -5.71
C GLU A 104 1.93 9.06 -5.86
N GLN A 105 1.42 9.58 -4.75
CA GLN A 105 0.38 10.60 -4.78
C GLN A 105 0.87 11.92 -5.40
N GLU A 106 2.12 12.31 -5.13
CA GLU A 106 2.76 13.48 -5.73
C GLU A 106 2.95 13.31 -7.24
N GLU A 107 3.37 12.12 -7.70
CA GLU A 107 3.52 11.77 -9.11
C GLU A 107 2.17 11.88 -9.85
N ILE A 108 1.11 11.25 -9.31
CA ILE A 108 -0.25 11.34 -9.86
C ILE A 108 -0.72 12.80 -9.96
N HIS A 109 -0.52 13.59 -8.89
CA HIS A 109 -0.93 15.00 -8.87
C HIS A 109 -0.14 15.85 -9.86
N SER A 110 1.13 15.53 -10.08
CA SER A 110 1.96 16.23 -11.06
C SER A 110 1.53 15.92 -12.50
N ALA A 111 1.24 14.66 -12.81
CA ALA A 111 0.77 14.21 -14.12
C ALA A 111 -0.60 14.81 -14.45
N ALA A 112 -1.55 14.78 -13.51
CA ALA A 112 -2.88 15.37 -13.69
C ALA A 112 -2.85 16.89 -13.94
N ARG A 113 -1.88 17.61 -13.37
CA ARG A 113 -1.69 19.05 -13.65
C ARG A 113 -1.10 19.32 -15.03
N ALA A 114 -0.31 18.39 -15.56
CA ALA A 114 0.36 18.51 -16.86
C ALA A 114 -0.54 18.07 -18.02
N ALA A 115 -1.46 17.12 -17.78
CA ALA A 115 -2.31 16.56 -18.81
C ALA A 115 -3.55 17.43 -19.09
N GLN A 116 -3.66 17.94 -20.32
CA GLN A 116 -4.96 18.14 -20.95
C GLN A 116 -5.21 16.92 -21.83
N LEU A 117 -6.02 15.99 -21.34
CA LEU A 117 -6.47 14.83 -22.11
C LEU A 117 -7.24 15.33 -23.34
N LYS A 118 -6.62 15.26 -24.53
CA LYS A 118 -7.21 15.71 -25.79
C LYS A 118 -7.61 14.56 -26.69
N ASP A 119 -6.78 13.53 -26.71
CA ASP A 119 -6.90 12.33 -27.53
C ASP A 119 -6.17 11.17 -26.83
N THR A 120 -6.29 9.96 -27.36
CA THR A 120 -5.61 8.79 -26.77
C THR A 120 -4.09 8.79 -26.97
N ASP A 121 -3.57 9.51 -27.97
CA ASP A 121 -2.13 9.62 -28.25
C ASP A 121 -1.40 10.48 -27.19
N SER A 122 -2.08 11.50 -26.65
CA SER A 122 -1.58 12.38 -25.60
C SER A 122 -1.80 11.86 -24.18
N PHE A 123 -2.40 10.68 -24.04
CA PHE A 123 -2.57 10.02 -22.74
C PHE A 123 -1.20 9.59 -22.16
N ASP A 124 -0.99 9.79 -20.87
CA ASP A 124 0.28 9.46 -20.21
C ASP A 124 0.29 8.00 -19.71
N TYR A 125 0.69 7.08 -20.58
CA TYR A 125 0.77 5.65 -20.22
C TYR A 125 1.84 5.30 -19.18
N SER A 126 2.67 6.26 -18.74
CA SER A 126 3.77 6.02 -17.80
C SER A 126 3.40 6.29 -16.33
N ASN A 127 2.24 6.90 -16.07
CA ASN A 127 1.80 7.27 -14.73
C ASN A 127 0.48 6.60 -14.34
N TYR A 128 0.20 6.58 -13.04
CA TYR A 128 -1.09 6.13 -12.53
C TYR A 128 -2.17 7.19 -12.75
N HIS A 129 -3.38 6.71 -13.01
CA HIS A 129 -4.55 7.54 -13.27
C HIS A 129 -5.71 7.20 -12.35
N THR A 130 -6.54 8.20 -12.10
CA THR A 130 -7.81 8.00 -11.42
C THR A 130 -8.77 7.20 -12.29
N LEU A 131 -9.74 6.53 -11.67
CA LEU A 131 -10.75 5.75 -12.39
C LEU A 131 -11.53 6.62 -13.39
N THR A 132 -11.83 7.87 -13.05
CA THR A 132 -12.52 8.82 -13.91
C THR A 132 -11.71 9.13 -15.18
N GLU A 133 -10.40 9.31 -15.06
CA GLU A 133 -9.51 9.53 -16.21
C GLU A 133 -9.44 8.29 -17.10
N ILE A 134 -9.39 7.08 -16.51
CA ILE A 134 -9.41 5.82 -17.25
C ILE A 134 -10.73 5.64 -18.02
N TYR A 135 -11.87 5.96 -17.42
CA TYR A 135 -13.16 5.89 -18.12
C TYR A 135 -13.28 6.93 -19.22
N THR A 136 -12.76 8.14 -19.01
CA THR A 136 -12.68 9.16 -20.06
C THR A 136 -11.81 8.67 -21.21
N PHE A 137 -10.66 8.04 -20.90
CA PHE A 137 -9.80 7.42 -21.89
C PHE A 137 -10.50 6.31 -22.67
N HIS A 138 -11.26 5.44 -22.00
CA HIS A 138 -12.07 4.41 -22.69
C HIS A 138 -13.07 5.02 -23.68
N ASP A 139 -13.76 6.09 -23.29
CA ASP A 139 -14.73 6.77 -24.15
C ASP A 139 -14.04 7.42 -25.38
N MET A 140 -12.87 8.04 -25.19
CA MET A 140 -12.05 8.56 -26.30
C MET A 140 -11.60 7.45 -27.24
N LEU A 141 -11.11 6.32 -26.70
CA LEU A 141 -10.61 5.20 -27.48
C LEU A 141 -11.70 4.58 -28.39
N VAL A 142 -12.93 4.45 -27.88
CA VAL A 142 -14.09 4.00 -28.66
C VAL A 142 -14.46 5.03 -29.74
N ALA A 143 -14.47 6.32 -29.40
CA ALA A 143 -14.83 7.38 -30.33
C ALA A 143 -13.84 7.51 -31.50
N GLU A 144 -12.54 7.33 -31.23
CA GLU A 144 -11.48 7.37 -32.25
C GLU A 144 -11.46 6.10 -33.12
N ASN A 145 -11.93 4.96 -32.60
CA ASN A 145 -11.84 3.65 -33.26
C ASN A 145 -13.18 2.88 -33.31
N PRO A 146 -14.29 3.48 -33.81
CA PRO A 146 -15.64 2.94 -33.65
C PRO A 146 -15.90 1.61 -34.37
N ASN A 147 -15.06 1.25 -35.35
CA ASN A 147 -15.17 -0.01 -36.10
C ASN A 147 -14.31 -1.15 -35.52
N LEU A 148 -13.50 -0.85 -34.49
CA LEU A 148 -12.55 -1.80 -33.88
C LEU A 148 -12.80 -2.01 -32.39
N VAL A 149 -13.19 -0.96 -31.67
CA VAL A 149 -13.33 -0.97 -30.21
C VAL A 149 -14.75 -0.63 -29.80
N SER A 150 -15.29 -1.36 -28.81
CA SER A 150 -16.59 -1.11 -28.19
C SER A 150 -16.50 -1.33 -26.67
N LYS A 151 -17.28 -0.57 -25.90
CA LYS A 151 -17.42 -0.76 -24.44
C LYS A 151 -18.62 -1.68 -24.15
N ILE A 152 -18.45 -2.64 -23.23
CA ILE A 152 -19.50 -3.58 -22.76
C ILE A 152 -20.20 -2.99 -21.54
#